data_AF-A0A524K9J4-F1
#
_entry.id   AF-A0A524K9J4-F1
#
_cell.length_a   1.000
_cell.length_b   1.000
_cell.length_c   1.000
_cell.angle_alpha   90.00
_cell.angle_beta   90.00
_cell.angle_gamma   90.00
#
_symmetry.space_group_name_H-M   'P 1'
#
loop_
_entity.id
_entity.type
_entity.pdbx_description
1 polymer ?
#
loop_
_entity_poly.entity_id
_entity_poly.type
_entity_poly.pdbx_seq_one_letter_code
_entity_poly.pdbx_strand_id
1 'polypeptide(L)'
;TVQTQRLFPDQSILKYTVAQWLTPNGEKINGVGITPDVTVELPSILEHGFITLDEEETVLPDAVDPVVVSLQEALKFLGYTHVDRIDGYYSPATVEDFKTYQATYGIVADGIITPDWLSRLHSDVARIWHNEKGSRDTQMTKALEIVHG
;
A
#
# COMPACT_ATOMS: atom_id res chain seq x y z
N THR A 1 -18.45 18.32 -5.58
CA THR A 1 -19.09 19.51 -6.18
C THR A 1 -19.42 19.23 -7.65
N VAL A 2 -20.18 20.10 -8.32
CA VAL A 2 -20.42 20.03 -9.78
C VAL A 2 -19.58 21.11 -10.45
N GLN A 3 -18.79 20.71 -11.45
CA GLN A 3 -17.94 21.61 -12.21
C GLN A 3 -18.44 21.73 -13.65
N THR A 4 -18.34 22.93 -14.21
CA THR A 4 -18.61 23.18 -15.64
C THR A 4 -17.40 23.87 -16.27
N GLN A 5 -17.31 23.81 -17.60
CA GLN A 5 -16.25 24.42 -18.37
C GLN A 5 -16.80 25.48 -19.33
N ARG A 6 -16.11 26.61 -19.42
CA ARG A 6 -16.40 27.66 -20.39
C ARG A 6 -15.18 27.83 -21.30
N LEU A 7 -15.38 27.58 -22.59
CA LEU A 7 -14.40 27.84 -23.63
C LEU A 7 -14.43 29.33 -24.01
N PHE A 8 -13.25 29.92 -24.21
CA PHE A 8 -13.08 31.28 -24.70
C PHE A 8 -12.57 31.30 -26.15
N PRO A 9 -12.72 32.44 -26.86
CA PRO A 9 -12.30 32.57 -28.26
C PRO A 9 -10.80 32.38 -28.51
N ASP A 10 -9.96 32.64 -27.51
CA ASP A 10 -8.51 32.40 -27.53
C ASP A 10 -8.15 30.92 -27.28
N GLN A 11 -9.14 30.03 -27.29
CA GLN A 11 -9.06 28.61 -26.96
C GLN A 11 -8.72 28.31 -25.49
N SER A 12 -8.70 29.31 -24.61
CA SER A 12 -8.58 29.07 -23.18
C SER A 12 -9.88 28.50 -22.60
N ILE A 13 -9.77 27.79 -21.46
CA ILE A 13 -10.90 27.13 -20.81
C ILE A 13 -10.91 27.52 -19.33
N LEU A 14 -12.04 28.04 -18.83
CA LEU A 14 -12.28 28.21 -17.40
C LEU A 14 -13.17 27.08 -16.87
N LYS A 15 -12.60 26.26 -15.97
CA LYS A 15 -13.35 25.29 -15.18
C LYS A 15 -13.75 25.92 -13.85
N TYR A 16 -15.05 25.94 -13.54
CA TYR A 16 -15.54 26.53 -12.30
C TYR A 16 -16.65 25.68 -11.67
N THR A 17 -16.76 25.76 -10.34
CA THR A 17 -17.76 25.04 -9.57
C THR A 17 -19.09 25.80 -9.62
N VAL A 18 -20.18 25.11 -9.96
CA VAL A 18 -21.52 25.69 -10.07
C VAL A 18 -22.51 25.17 -9.04
N ALA A 19 -22.23 24.01 -8.43
CA ALA A 19 -23.07 23.44 -7.39
C ALA A 19 -22.28 22.54 -6.44
N GLN A 20 -22.90 22.16 -5.33
CA GLN A 20 -22.41 21.16 -4.39
C GLN A 20 -23.40 20.02 -4.26
N TRP A 21 -22.90 18.79 -4.20
CA TRP A 21 -23.70 17.62 -3.85
C TRP A 21 -23.80 17.53 -2.32
N LEU A 22 -24.97 17.15 -1.82
CA LEU A 22 -25.25 16.92 -0.41
C LEU A 22 -25.68 15.47 -0.20
N THR A 23 -25.50 14.95 1.02
CA THR A 23 -26.08 13.66 1.42
C THR A 23 -27.61 13.77 1.49
N PRO A 24 -28.36 12.65 1.58
CA PRO A 24 -29.81 12.69 1.81
C PRO A 24 -30.21 13.50 3.05
N ASN A 25 -29.32 13.58 4.04
CA ASN A 25 -29.50 14.37 5.27
C ASN A 25 -29.08 15.84 5.12
N GLY A 26 -28.69 16.27 3.92
CA GLY A 26 -28.27 17.65 3.62
C GLY A 26 -26.83 17.98 4.00
N GLU A 27 -26.01 16.99 4.37
CA GLU A 27 -24.63 17.21 4.79
C GLU A 27 -23.69 17.38 3.59
N LYS A 28 -22.65 18.20 3.75
CA LYS A 28 -21.64 18.44 2.73
C LYS A 28 -20.37 17.65 3.06
N ILE A 29 -20.05 16.67 2.21
CA ILE A 29 -18.84 15.84 2.37
C ILE A 29 -17.57 16.43 1.74
N ASN A 30 -17.69 17.51 0.95
CA ASN A 30 -16.56 18.06 0.21
C ASN A 30 -15.53 18.69 1.17
N GLY A 31 -14.37 18.05 1.31
CA GLY A 31 -13.30 18.44 2.25
C GLY A 31 -13.36 17.72 3.61
N VAL A 32 -14.37 16.88 3.83
CA VAL A 32 -14.54 16.08 5.05
C VAL A 32 -14.45 14.58 4.76
N GLY A 33 -15.05 14.13 3.65
CA GLY A 33 -15.20 12.71 3.33
C GLY A 33 -16.46 12.12 3.95
N ILE A 34 -16.53 10.78 3.96
CA ILE A 34 -17.56 10.00 4.64
C ILE A 34 -16.86 9.21 5.74
N THR A 35 -17.34 9.31 6.97
CA THR A 35 -16.86 8.51 8.08
C THR A 35 -17.55 7.14 8.04
N PRO A 36 -16.81 6.02 7.97
CA PRO A 36 -17.41 4.70 8.05
C PRO A 36 -18.06 4.47 9.42
N ASP A 37 -19.22 3.81 9.45
CA ASP A 37 -19.85 3.38 10.70
C ASP A 37 -19.05 2.26 11.39
N VAL A 38 -18.34 1.45 10.59
CA VAL A 38 -17.45 0.39 11.06
C VAL A 38 -16.09 0.58 10.39
N THR A 39 -15.08 0.93 11.17
CA THR A 39 -13.69 1.04 10.69
C THR A 39 -13.03 -0.32 10.72
N VAL A 40 -12.47 -0.73 9.57
CA VAL A 40 -11.71 -1.97 9.43
C VAL A 40 -10.44 -1.67 8.64
N GLU A 41 -9.30 -1.96 9.26
CA GLU A 41 -8.00 -1.74 8.64
C GLU A 41 -7.66 -2.86 7.65
N LEU A 42 -7.04 -2.48 6.54
CA LEU A 42 -6.42 -3.41 5.62
C LEU A 42 -5.05 -3.85 6.15
N PRO A 43 -4.46 -4.92 5.60
CA PRO A 43 -3.05 -5.23 5.83
C PRO A 43 -2.16 -4.01 5.57
N SER A 44 -1.24 -3.69 6.49
CA SER A 44 -0.48 -2.43 6.52
C SER A 44 0.22 -2.10 5.19
N ILE A 45 0.80 -3.09 4.51
CA ILE A 45 1.47 -2.90 3.21
C ILE A 45 0.52 -2.37 2.11
N LEU A 46 -0.78 -2.67 2.19
CA LEU A 46 -1.78 -2.21 1.22
C LEU A 46 -2.29 -0.81 1.55
N GLU A 47 -2.17 -0.38 2.81
CA GLU A 47 -2.53 0.96 3.25
C GLU A 47 -1.40 1.95 2.98
N HIS A 48 -0.17 1.62 3.40
CA HIS A 48 1.00 2.49 3.25
C HIS A 48 1.54 2.53 1.81
N GLY A 49 1.27 1.48 1.03
CA GLY A 49 1.70 1.37 -0.36
C GLY A 49 3.17 0.97 -0.51
N PHE A 50 3.59 0.86 -1.77
CA PHE A 50 4.92 0.38 -2.13
C PHE A 50 5.92 1.53 -2.26
N ILE A 51 6.93 1.52 -1.39
CA ILE A 51 8.09 2.44 -1.46
C ILE A 51 9.19 1.79 -2.28
N THR A 52 9.70 2.50 -3.29
CA THR A 52 10.78 2.05 -4.19
C THR A 52 12.07 2.81 -3.92
N LEU A 53 13.20 2.24 -4.34
CA LEU A 53 14.52 2.89 -4.40
C LEU A 53 14.78 3.45 -5.80
N ASP A 54 15.66 4.45 -5.89
CA ASP A 54 16.22 4.90 -7.16
C ASP A 54 17.20 3.85 -7.73
N GLU A 55 17.41 3.83 -9.06
CA GLU A 55 18.08 2.73 -9.78
C GLU A 55 19.48 2.36 -9.26
N GLU A 56 20.21 3.32 -8.70
CA GLU A 56 21.59 3.13 -8.21
C GLU A 56 21.67 2.94 -6.68
N GLU A 57 20.55 3.03 -5.97
CA GLU A 57 20.52 2.95 -4.52
C GLU A 57 20.46 1.50 -4.03
N THR A 58 21.13 1.24 -2.92
CA THR A 58 21.08 -0.05 -2.23
C THR A 58 21.03 0.18 -0.73
N VAL A 59 20.29 -0.69 -0.02
CA VAL A 59 20.21 -0.65 1.44
C VAL A 59 20.86 -1.90 2.00
N LEU A 60 21.87 -1.68 2.85
CA LEU A 60 22.67 -2.73 3.48
C LEU A 60 22.08 -3.09 4.86
N PRO A 61 22.35 -4.30 5.37
CA PRO A 61 22.06 -4.67 6.76
C PRO A 61 22.52 -3.60 7.76
N ASP A 62 21.79 -3.43 8.86
CA ASP A 62 22.05 -2.40 9.90
C ASP A 62 21.73 -0.95 9.49
N ALA A 63 21.15 -0.72 8.31
CA ALA A 63 20.66 0.59 7.89
C ALA A 63 19.26 0.92 8.44
N VAL A 64 18.92 2.21 8.49
CA VAL A 64 17.56 2.69 8.74
C VAL A 64 17.08 3.43 7.51
N ASP A 65 16.00 2.95 6.88
CA ASP A 65 15.47 3.53 5.65
C ASP A 65 13.93 3.32 5.55
N PRO A 66 13.16 4.28 5.01
CA PRO A 66 11.73 4.10 4.77
C PRO A 66 11.38 2.86 3.93
N VAL A 67 12.24 2.48 2.99
CA VAL A 67 12.07 1.28 2.16
C VAL A 67 12.10 0.01 2.99
N VAL A 68 12.83 0.00 4.11
CA VAL A 68 12.87 -1.15 5.02
C VAL A 68 11.52 -1.35 5.71
N VAL A 69 10.75 -0.29 5.97
CA VAL A 69 9.37 -0.42 6.47
C VAL A 69 8.52 -1.19 5.46
N SER A 70 8.57 -0.77 4.19
CA SER A 70 7.88 -1.43 3.06
C SER A 70 8.31 -2.90 2.93
N LEU A 71 9.61 -3.19 3.06
CA LEU A 71 10.14 -4.56 3.08
C LEU A 71 9.57 -5.38 4.24
N GLN A 72 9.60 -4.85 5.46
CA GLN A 72 9.16 -5.53 6.68
C GLN A 72 7.67 -5.88 6.62
N GLU A 73 6.84 -4.93 6.19
CA GLU A 73 5.41 -5.16 6.01
C GLU A 73 5.11 -6.16 4.90
N ALA A 74 5.84 -6.09 3.78
CA ALA A 74 5.68 -7.02 2.67
C ALA A 74 6.09 -8.45 3.05
N LEU A 75 7.25 -8.64 3.70
CA LEU A 75 7.70 -9.94 4.18
C LEU A 75 6.68 -10.54 5.16
N LYS A 76 6.20 -9.75 6.13
CA LYS A 76 5.17 -10.19 7.07
C LYS A 76 3.87 -10.58 6.36
N PHE A 77 3.44 -9.81 5.36
CA PHE A 77 2.25 -10.13 4.55
C PHE A 77 2.42 -11.41 3.72
N LEU A 78 3.62 -11.67 3.23
CA LEU A 78 3.96 -12.90 2.50
C LEU A 78 4.10 -14.13 3.42
N GLY A 79 4.07 -13.93 4.74
CA GLY A 79 4.06 -15.01 5.73
C GLY A 79 5.43 -15.32 6.35
N TYR A 80 6.42 -14.44 6.17
CA TYR A 80 7.70 -14.52 6.87
C TYR A 80 7.54 -14.03 8.32
N THR A 81 8.14 -14.75 9.27
CA THR A 81 7.82 -14.63 10.71
C THR A 81 8.95 -14.09 11.59
N HIS A 82 10.16 -13.96 11.07
CA HIS A 82 11.33 -13.49 11.82
C HIS A 82 11.44 -11.95 11.83
N VAL A 83 10.66 -11.24 11.01
CA VAL A 83 10.53 -9.78 11.09
C VAL A 83 10.08 -9.35 12.50
N ASP A 84 11.01 -8.76 13.26
CA ASP A 84 10.85 -8.38 14.67
C ASP A 84 10.30 -6.96 14.86
N ARG A 85 10.34 -6.14 13.81
CA ARG A 85 10.02 -4.70 13.83
C ARG A 85 9.52 -4.20 12.47
N ILE A 86 8.86 -3.04 12.50
CA ILE A 86 8.29 -2.34 11.33
C ILE A 86 8.69 -0.85 11.39
N ASP A 87 9.84 -0.56 12.03
CA ASP A 87 10.32 0.81 12.30
C ASP A 87 11.28 1.32 11.21
N GLY A 88 11.57 0.50 10.19
CA GLY A 88 12.51 0.83 9.12
C GLY A 88 13.97 0.54 9.45
N TYR A 89 14.28 -0.02 10.63
CA TYR A 89 15.63 -0.51 10.92
C TYR A 89 15.81 -1.92 10.36
N TYR A 90 16.84 -2.11 9.53
CA TYR A 90 17.11 -3.36 8.84
C TYR A 90 17.86 -4.34 9.75
N SER A 91 17.11 -4.88 10.71
CA SER A 91 17.59 -5.77 11.76
C SER A 91 18.13 -7.09 11.19
N PRO A 92 19.02 -7.78 11.92
CA PRO A 92 19.48 -9.12 11.55
C PRO A 92 18.34 -10.12 11.30
N ALA A 93 17.23 -9.99 12.04
CA ALA A 93 16.07 -10.86 11.88
C ALA A 93 15.31 -10.57 10.58
N THR A 94 15.16 -9.30 10.22
CA THR A 94 14.60 -8.89 8.91
C THR A 94 15.51 -9.35 7.75
N VAL A 95 16.83 -9.25 7.93
CA VAL A 95 17.82 -9.71 6.94
C VAL A 95 17.71 -11.22 6.72
N GLU A 96 17.48 -12.01 7.76
CA GLU A 96 17.31 -13.46 7.67
C GLU A 96 16.07 -13.85 6.84
N ASP A 97 14.93 -13.23 7.11
CA ASP A 97 13.71 -13.44 6.32
C ASP A 97 13.88 -12.97 4.88
N PHE A 98 14.53 -11.82 4.68
CA PHE A 98 14.78 -11.31 3.34
C PHE A 98 15.72 -12.23 2.55
N LYS A 99 16.77 -12.78 3.17
CA LYS A 99 17.63 -13.79 2.54
C LYS A 99 16.86 -15.06 2.20
N THR A 100 15.95 -15.49 3.07
CA THR A 100 15.08 -16.64 2.81
C THR A 100 14.18 -16.37 1.61
N TYR A 101 13.63 -15.16 1.51
CA TYR A 101 12.90 -14.69 0.33
C TYR A 101 13.78 -14.66 -0.93
N GLN A 102 14.98 -14.09 -0.87
CA GLN A 102 15.89 -14.08 -2.02
C GLN A 102 16.24 -15.50 -2.48
N ALA A 103 16.41 -16.44 -1.55
CA ALA A 103 16.73 -17.84 -1.84
C ALA A 103 15.61 -18.56 -2.60
N THR A 104 14.34 -18.13 -2.51
CA THR A 104 13.26 -18.75 -3.30
C THR A 104 13.41 -18.52 -4.80
N TYR A 105 14.22 -17.53 -5.20
CA TYR A 105 14.49 -17.20 -6.60
C TYR A 105 15.76 -17.84 -7.16
N GLY A 106 16.46 -18.68 -6.38
CA GLY A 106 17.63 -19.43 -6.85
C GLY A 106 18.84 -18.56 -7.20
N ILE A 107 18.92 -17.33 -6.67
CA ILE A 107 20.04 -16.40 -6.82
C ILE A 107 20.73 -16.14 -5.47
N VAL A 108 21.83 -15.40 -5.49
CA VAL A 108 22.62 -15.10 -4.29
C VAL A 108 21.77 -14.35 -3.26
N ALA A 109 21.58 -14.95 -2.10
CA ALA A 109 20.90 -14.36 -0.95
C ALA A 109 21.88 -13.55 -0.09
N ASP A 110 22.28 -12.38 -0.61
CA ASP A 110 23.23 -11.47 0.04
C ASP A 110 22.59 -10.64 1.16
N GLY A 111 21.27 -10.52 1.16
CA GLY A 111 20.51 -9.66 2.07
C GLY A 111 20.58 -8.18 1.70
N ILE A 112 21.01 -7.82 0.49
CA ILE A 112 21.09 -6.43 0.04
C ILE A 112 19.79 -6.06 -0.67
N ILE A 113 19.18 -4.96 -0.23
CA ILE A 113 17.95 -4.46 -0.84
C ILE A 113 18.36 -3.63 -2.07
N THR A 114 17.80 -3.99 -3.22
CA THR A 114 17.95 -3.27 -4.50
C THR A 114 16.58 -2.96 -5.08
N PRO A 115 16.47 -2.01 -6.03
CA PRO A 115 15.21 -1.70 -6.72
C PRO A 115 14.56 -2.94 -7.36
N ASP A 116 15.38 -3.82 -7.96
CA ASP A 116 14.93 -5.08 -8.55
C ASP A 116 14.28 -6.01 -7.52
N TRP A 117 14.88 -6.10 -6.32
CA TRP A 117 14.33 -6.93 -5.26
C TRP A 117 13.01 -6.40 -4.72
N LEU A 118 12.90 -5.07 -4.56
CA LEU A 118 11.66 -4.43 -4.13
C LEU A 118 10.55 -4.64 -5.17
N SER A 119 10.85 -4.42 -6.45
CA SER A 119 9.91 -4.65 -7.54
C SER A 119 9.37 -6.09 -7.56
N ARG A 120 10.25 -7.08 -7.34
CA ARG A 120 9.85 -8.49 -7.21
C ARG A 120 8.95 -8.71 -5.99
N LEU A 121 9.35 -8.18 -4.83
CA LEU A 121 8.61 -8.32 -3.58
C LEU A 121 7.21 -7.72 -3.67
N HIS A 122 7.09 -6.50 -4.22
CA HIS A 122 5.80 -5.84 -4.44
C HIS A 122 4.94 -6.59 -5.45
N SER A 123 5.55 -7.13 -6.50
CA SER A 123 4.85 -7.99 -7.47
C SER A 123 4.29 -9.25 -6.80
N ASP A 124 5.04 -9.86 -5.89
CA ASP A 124 4.59 -11.01 -5.11
C ASP A 124 3.47 -10.65 -4.15
N VAL A 125 3.56 -9.53 -3.43
CA VAL A 125 2.48 -9.01 -2.59
C VAL A 125 1.22 -8.79 -3.41
N ALA A 126 1.33 -8.12 -4.56
CA ALA A 126 0.20 -7.85 -5.45
C ALA A 126 -0.42 -9.14 -6.00
N ARG A 127 0.41 -10.12 -6.38
CA ARG A 127 -0.02 -11.43 -6.86
C ARG A 127 -0.79 -12.20 -5.79
N ILE A 128 -0.24 -12.28 -4.58
CA ILE A 128 -0.89 -12.96 -3.44
C ILE A 128 -2.18 -12.25 -3.05
N TRP A 129 -2.17 -10.92 -2.98
CA TRP A 129 -3.36 -10.12 -2.73
C TRP A 129 -4.45 -10.40 -3.77
N HIS A 130 -4.11 -10.44 -5.05
CA HIS A 130 -5.07 -10.71 -6.12
C HIS A 130 -5.65 -12.12 -6.04
N ASN A 131 -4.80 -13.13 -5.85
CA ASN A 131 -5.19 -14.53 -5.82
C ASN A 131 -6.01 -14.90 -4.58
N GLU A 132 -5.65 -14.33 -3.42
CA GLU A 132 -6.25 -14.64 -2.13
C GLU A 132 -7.17 -13.50 -1.63
N LYS A 133 -7.61 -12.61 -2.53
CA LYS A 133 -8.41 -11.43 -2.19
C LYS A 133 -9.63 -11.79 -1.35
N GLY A 134 -10.32 -12.87 -1.70
CA GLY A 134 -11.54 -13.29 -1.01
C GLY A 134 -11.35 -13.64 0.47
N SER A 135 -10.15 -14.08 0.88
CA SER A 135 -9.85 -14.45 2.27
C SER A 135 -9.01 -13.42 3.00
N ARG A 136 -8.23 -12.59 2.29
CA ARG A 136 -7.32 -11.60 2.88
C ARG A 136 -7.92 -10.20 2.98
N ASP A 137 -9.00 -9.91 2.25
CA ASP A 137 -9.69 -8.62 2.30
C ASP A 137 -10.56 -8.53 3.57
N THR A 138 -9.99 -7.90 4.60
CA THR A 138 -10.63 -7.71 5.91
C THR A 138 -11.88 -6.84 5.81
N GLN A 139 -11.86 -5.81 4.96
CA GLN A 139 -12.98 -4.90 4.75
C GLN A 139 -14.15 -5.61 4.06
N MET A 140 -13.88 -6.39 3.01
CA MET A 140 -14.89 -7.20 2.33
C MET A 140 -15.47 -8.27 3.26
N THR A 141 -14.62 -8.95 4.03
CA THR A 141 -15.07 -9.97 4.99
C THR A 141 -16.01 -9.37 6.02
N LYS A 142 -15.67 -8.19 6.57
CA LYS A 142 -16.54 -7.51 7.54
C LYS A 142 -17.84 -7.03 6.90
N ALA A 143 -17.79 -6.55 5.66
CA ALA A 143 -19.00 -6.15 4.93
C ALA A 143 -19.96 -7.33 4.73
N LEU A 144 -19.44 -8.51 4.37
CA LEU A 144 -20.25 -9.73 4.23
C LEU A 144 -20.84 -10.19 5.58
N GLU A 145 -20.05 -10.10 6.66
CA GLU A 145 -20.54 -10.40 8.02
C GLU A 145 -21.71 -9.51 8.41
N ILE A 146 -21.65 -8.20 8.11
CA ILE A 146 -22.72 -7.24 8.43
C ILE A 146 -23.96 -7.46 7.57
N VAL A 147 -23.80 -7.82 6.29
CA VAL A 147 -24.93 -8.03 5.37
C VAL A 147 -25.67 -9.34 5.65
N HIS A 148 -24.97 -10.37 6.08
CA HIS A 148 -25.53 -11.71 6.33
C HIS A 148 -25.83 -12.00 7.82
N GLY A 149 -25.42 -11.10 8.72
CA GLY A 149 -25.63 -11.20 10.17
C GLY A 149 -26.94 -10.59 10.66
#